data_AF-A0A968B0Z1-F1
#
_entry.id   AF-A0A968B0Z1-F1
#
_cell.length_a   1.000
_cell.length_b   1.000
_cell.length_c   1.000
_cell.angle_alpha   90.00
_cell.angle_beta   90.00
_cell.angle_gamma   90.00
#
_symmetry.space_group_name_H-M   'P 1'
#
loop_
_entity.id
_entity.type
_entity.pdbx_description
1 polymer ?
#
loop_
_entity_poly.entity_id
_entity_poly.type
_entity_poly.pdbx_seq_one_letter_code
_entity_poly.pdbx_strand_id
1 'polypeptide(L)' 'DDFDFDMTTVMLNFFPPPGPELRSYYGSAAADVRGSANMAGIKNPVVDALIEKIIGAKDLETLQLYNRAMDRVLL' A
#
# COMPACT_ATOMS: atom_id res chain seq x y z
N ASP A 1 16.65 4.38 -9.26
CA ASP A 1 15.86 5.05 -10.30
C ASP A 1 15.07 6.21 -9.75
N ASP A 2 14.86 7.23 -10.58
CA ASP A 2 14.11 8.46 -10.27
C ASP A 2 12.63 8.38 -10.70
N PHE A 3 12.09 7.17 -10.83
CA PHE A 3 10.75 6.95 -11.39
C PHE A 3 10.56 7.59 -12.79
N ASP A 4 11.64 7.63 -13.59
CA ASP A 4 11.63 8.17 -14.96
C ASP A 4 11.03 7.15 -15.94
N PHE A 5 9.70 7.07 -15.91
CA PHE A 5 8.91 6.25 -16.81
C PHE A 5 7.51 6.83 -16.94
N ASP A 6 6.90 6.69 -18.11
CA ASP A 6 5.47 6.95 -18.29
C ASP A 6 4.63 5.76 -17.81
N MET A 7 5.14 4.54 -18.01
CA MET A 7 4.52 3.28 -17.60
C MET A 7 5.60 2.23 -17.41
N THR A 8 5.42 1.38 -16.40
CA THR A 8 6.31 0.23 -16.14
C THR A 8 5.53 -0.95 -15.58
N THR A 9 6.15 -2.13 -15.63
CA THR A 9 5.59 -3.35 -15.02
C THR A 9 6.22 -3.56 -13.67
N VAL A 10 5.38 -3.78 -12.65
CA VAL A 10 5.82 -4.06 -11.28
C VAL A 10 5.21 -5.36 -10.82
N MET A 11 6.03 -6.22 -10.22
CA MET A 11 5.54 -7.39 -9.50
C MET A 11 5.45 -7.03 -8.02
N LEU A 12 4.23 -7.07 -7.47
CA LEU A 12 4.01 -6.91 -6.04
C LEU A 12 3.76 -8.29 -5.42
N ASN A 13 4.57 -8.64 -4.42
CA ASN A 13 4.43 -9.88 -3.67
C ASN A 13 3.93 -9.56 -2.27
N PHE A 14 2.82 -10.20 -1.89
CA PHE A 14 2.20 -10.07 -0.56
C PHE A 14 2.33 -11.36 0.21
N PHE A 15 2.57 -11.25 1.52
CA PHE A 15 2.40 -12.38 2.43
C PHE A 15 0.98 -12.29 3.02
N PRO A 16 0.09 -13.27 2.79
CA PRO A 16 -1.27 -13.21 3.29
C PRO A 16 -1.35 -13.59 4.79
N PRO A 17 -2.13 -12.88 5.61
CA PRO A 17 -2.79 -11.61 5.31
C PRO A 17 -1.79 -10.44 5.21
N PRO A 18 -1.98 -9.51 4.26
CA PRO A 18 -1.04 -8.41 4.03
C PRO A 18 -0.95 -7.50 5.26
N GLY A 19 0.25 -6.97 5.49
CA GLY A 19 0.64 -6.32 6.73
C GLY A 19 1.50 -5.08 6.54
N PRO A 20 2.57 -4.89 7.36
CA PRO A 20 3.38 -3.67 7.35
C PRO A 20 4.03 -3.31 6.01
N GLU A 21 4.25 -4.28 5.12
CA GLU A 21 4.79 -4.08 3.78
C GLU A 21 3.94 -3.14 2.91
N LEU A 22 2.65 -2.99 3.23
CA LEU A 22 1.75 -2.05 2.57
C LEU A 22 2.24 -0.59 2.65
N ARG A 23 2.96 -0.20 3.72
CA ARG A 23 3.56 1.14 3.82
C ARG A 23 4.59 1.38 2.72
N SER A 24 5.39 0.37 2.39
CA SER A 24 6.43 0.46 1.37
C SER A 24 5.84 0.50 -0.03
N TYR A 25 4.75 -0.22 -0.27
CA TYR A 25 4.12 -0.30 -1.60
C TYR A 25 3.15 0.84 -1.88
N TYR A 26 2.41 1.33 -0.88
CA TYR A 26 1.28 2.24 -1.11
C TYR A 26 1.26 3.47 -0.20
N GLY A 27 2.13 3.54 0.82
CA GLY A 27 2.15 4.66 1.75
C GLY A 27 2.68 5.95 1.12
N SER A 28 2.08 7.08 1.47
CA SER A 28 2.45 8.40 0.93
C SER A 28 3.91 8.76 1.20
N ALA A 29 4.43 8.37 2.37
CA ALA A 29 5.83 8.61 2.72
C ALA A 29 6.80 7.87 1.78
N ALA A 30 6.43 6.68 1.29
CA ALA A 30 7.26 5.93 0.36
C ALA A 30 7.31 6.59 -1.03
N ALA A 31 6.26 7.29 -1.45
CA ALA A 31 6.26 8.00 -2.73
C ALA A 31 7.26 9.17 -2.79
N ASP A 32 7.74 9.67 -1.65
CA ASP A 32 8.79 10.69 -1.57
C ASP A 32 10.21 10.12 -1.50
N VAL A 33 10.34 8.80 -1.37
CA VAL A 33 11.64 8.13 -1.26
C VAL A 33 12.06 7.63 -2.63
N ARG A 34 13.16 8.19 -3.15
CA ARG A 34 13.78 7.76 -4.40
C ARG A 34 14.11 6.26 -4.35
N GLY A 35 13.63 5.51 -5.34
CA GLY A 35 13.84 4.06 -5.43
C GLY A 35 13.04 3.23 -4.43
N SER A 36 11.99 3.79 -3.82
CA SER A 36 11.07 3.01 -2.98
C SER A 36 10.26 2.00 -3.80
N ALA A 37 9.56 1.12 -3.09
CA ALA A 37 8.66 0.15 -3.71
C ALA A 37 7.29 0.75 -4.09
N ASN A 38 7.01 2.02 -3.76
CA ASN A 38 5.81 2.72 -4.18
C ASN A 38 5.99 3.27 -5.60
N MET A 39 6.08 2.35 -6.55
CA MET A 39 6.30 2.63 -7.96
C MET A 39 5.11 3.36 -8.61
N ALA A 40 3.92 3.26 -8.03
CA ALA A 40 2.73 3.98 -8.47
C ALA A 40 2.67 5.42 -7.95
N GLY A 41 3.58 5.82 -7.05
CA GLY A 41 3.61 7.17 -6.48
C GLY A 41 2.37 7.52 -5.66
N ILE A 42 1.73 6.53 -5.02
CA ILE A 42 0.50 6.75 -4.25
C ILE A 42 0.77 7.73 -3.10
N LYS A 43 -0.01 8.82 -3.08
CA LYS A 43 -0.05 9.81 -1.99
C LYS A 43 -1.48 10.14 -1.62
N ASN A 44 -2.09 9.29 -0.80
CA ASN A 44 -3.49 9.43 -0.41
C ASN A 44 -3.67 9.20 1.10
N PRO A 45 -4.15 10.20 1.87
CA PRO A 45 -4.31 10.06 3.32
C PRO A 45 -5.34 8.99 3.71
N VAL A 46 -6.29 8.66 2.84
CA VAL A 46 -7.24 7.56 3.07
C VAL A 46 -6.53 6.21 2.97
N VAL A 47 -5.61 6.05 2.01
CA VAL A 47 -4.78 4.85 1.88
C VAL A 47 -3.88 4.71 3.11
N ASP A 48 -3.21 5.78 3.54
CA ASP A 48 -2.37 5.77 4.74
C ASP A 48 -3.17 5.34 5.99
N ALA A 49 -4.37 5.91 6.17
CA ALA A 49 -5.23 5.56 7.29
C ALA A 49 -5.70 4.09 7.24
N LEU A 50 -5.98 3.55 6.06
CA LEU A 50 -6.37 2.15 5.89
C LEU A 50 -5.20 1.20 6.17
N ILE A 51 -3.97 1.55 5.76
CA ILE A 51 -2.77 0.78 6.07
C ILE A 51 -2.60 0.64 7.59
N GLU A 52 -2.72 1.73 8.35
CA GLU A 52 -2.61 1.70 9.81
C GLU A 52 -3.71 0.86 10.46
N LYS A 53 -4.94 0.90 9.92
CA LYS A 53 -6.04 0.06 10.38
C LYS A 53 -5.82 -1.42 10.10
N ILE A 54 -5.26 -1.78 8.94
CA ILE A 54 -4.91 -3.16 8.59
C ILE A 54 -3.84 -3.69 9.56
N ILE A 55 -2.76 -2.93 9.75
CA ILE A 55 -1.64 -3.31 10.64
C ILE A 55 -2.09 -3.40 12.10
N GLY A 56 -3.04 -2.55 12.51
CA GLY A 56 -3.57 -2.51 13.87
C GLY A 56 -4.69 -3.50 14.18
N ALA A 57 -5.23 -4.21 13.18
CA ALA A 57 -6.37 -5.10 13.34
C ALA A 57 -6.09 -6.21 14.37
N LYS A 58 -7.10 -6.53 15.20
CA LYS A 58 -6.97 -7.49 16.31
C LYS A 58 -7.55 -8.86 16.02
N ASP A 59 -8.26 -8.99 14.91
CA ASP A 59 -8.93 -10.21 14.50
C ASP A 59 -8.99 -10.26 12.96
N LEU A 60 -9.23 -11.46 12.44
CA LEU A 60 -9.21 -11.72 11.01
C LEU A 60 -10.37 -11.03 10.27
N GLU A 61 -11.54 -10.90 10.89
CA GLU A 61 -12.72 -10.29 10.26
C GLU A 61 -12.49 -8.79 10.02
N THR A 62 -11.99 -8.08 11.04
CA THR A 62 -11.59 -6.68 10.96
C THR A 62 -10.47 -6.47 9.94
N LEU A 63 -9.46 -7.35 9.92
CA LEU A 63 -8.38 -7.29 8.94
C LEU A 63 -8.92 -7.45 7.51
N GLN A 64 -9.81 -8.41 7.28
CA GLN A 64 -10.43 -8.64 5.96
C GLN A 64 -11.29 -7.45 5.54
N LEU A 65 -12.05 -6.86 6.46
CA LEU A 65 -12.86 -5.68 6.20
C LEU A 65 -12.00 -4.51 5.69
N TYR A 66 -10.91 -4.19 6.39
CA TYR A 66 -10.03 -3.09 5.98
C TYR A 66 -9.28 -3.39 4.69
N ASN A 67 -8.86 -4.63 4.45
CA ASN A 67 -8.26 -5.02 3.18
C ASN A 67 -9.23 -4.85 2.00
N ARG A 68 -10.48 -5.27 2.14
CA ARG A 68 -11.51 -5.05 1.11
C ARG A 68 -11.84 -3.58 0.90
N ALA A 69 -11.72 -2.75 1.94
CA ALA A 69 -11.89 -1.31 1.81
C ALA A 69 -10.72 -0.72 1.02
N MET A 70 -9.48 -1.10 1.35
CA MET A 70 -8.28 -0.65 0.65
C MET A 70 -8.29 -1.05 -0.82
N ASP A 71 -8.68 -2.29 -1.14
CA ASP A 71 -8.82 -2.77 -2.52
C ASP A 71 -9.73 -1.84 -3.34
N ARG A 72 -10.88 -1.43 -2.80
CA ARG A 72 -11.79 -0.48 -3.46
C ARG A 72 -11.25 0.94 -3.60
N VAL A 73 -10.33 1.36 -2.73
CA VAL A 73 -9.71 2.69 -2.81
C VAL A 73 -8.57 2.70 -3.83
N LEU A 74 -7.95 1.56 -4.10
CA LEU A 74 -6.83 1.41 -5.03
C LEU A 74 -7.26 1.11 -6.47
N LEU A 75 -8.50 0.63 -6.69
CA LEU A 75 -9.12 0.46 -8.02
C LEU A 75 -9.52 1.79 -8.64
#